data_AF-A0A970Z2D7-F1
#
_entry.id   AF-A0A970Z2D7-F1
#
_cell.length_a   1.000
_cell.length_b   1.000
_cell.length_c   1.000
_cell.angle_alpha   90.00
_cell.angle_beta   90.00
_cell.angle_gamma   90.00
#
_symmetry.space_group_name_H-M   'P 1'
#
loop_
_entity.id
_entity.type
_entity.pdbx_description
1 polymer ?
#
loop_
_entity_poly.entity_id
_entity_poly.type
_entity_poly.pdbx_seq_one_letter_code
_entity_poly.pdbx_strand_id
1 'polypeptide(L)'
;MHRRMKDPAFRDAQEAGRYAPHVRTVNELVDRLGDRGDRGPVPHVAPHFGGSEAEVLLLQRDPGPPPDGRDADGSGFLCTENDDEASERLADLLDQAGLAVSSCIGWCAHPWYTDHAPTAEERQAGVVALAELLGLLPRLKVVVLLGTDACLSWYRLRTLHRDLADRCSVVPTRETDRSDLTGTDEEVSRRWAEQVHAFRCAATLVRSRPTRPWVTTEEEIVRTFTRWLEDDGWQVDVDVQHADVVATKGSRRLVAEAKGRTPDGAAGGLDLDSAYGLLLRQMDHRPETTRYALVVPESARAAAVRVPTVVRDLLSIDIYLVGVDGTVTRTATTPGEGATPAGR
;
A
#
# COMPACT_ATOMS: atom_id res chain seq x y z
N MET A 1 -11.31 20.81 21.24
CA MET A 1 -12.75 20.56 21.04
C MET A 1 -12.90 20.09 19.61
N HIS A 2 -13.48 18.90 19.44
CA HIS A 2 -13.65 18.25 18.14
C HIS A 2 -14.89 18.78 17.40
N ARG A 3 -15.27 18.12 16.30
CA ARG A 3 -16.41 18.47 15.44
C ARG A 3 -16.24 19.81 14.72
N ARG A 4 -15.05 20.03 14.14
CA ARG A 4 -14.70 21.28 13.45
C ARG A 4 -15.29 21.41 12.04
N MET A 5 -15.86 20.37 11.42
CA MET A 5 -16.46 20.46 10.07
C MET A 5 -17.66 21.40 9.98
N LYS A 6 -18.29 21.75 11.10
CA LYS A 6 -19.32 22.81 11.16
C LYS A 6 -18.75 24.23 11.00
N ASP A 7 -17.45 24.42 11.22
CA ASP A 7 -16.77 25.69 10.98
C ASP A 7 -16.44 25.82 9.48
N PRO A 8 -17.03 26.79 8.75
CA PRO A 8 -16.78 26.97 7.33
C PRO A 8 -15.29 27.13 7.01
N ALA A 9 -14.51 27.81 7.86
CA ALA A 9 -13.09 28.03 7.59
C ALA A 9 -12.29 26.72 7.65
N PHE A 10 -12.66 25.80 8.57
CA PHE A 10 -12.04 24.49 8.64
C PHE A 10 -12.40 23.63 7.44
N ARG A 11 -13.68 23.63 7.05
CA ARG A 11 -14.18 22.88 5.88
C ARG A 11 -13.52 23.35 4.59
N ASP A 12 -13.46 24.66 4.37
CA ASP A 12 -12.83 25.24 3.17
C ASP A 12 -11.33 24.91 3.11
N ALA A 13 -10.66 24.85 4.27
CA ALA A 13 -9.27 24.41 4.35
C ALA A 13 -9.10 22.91 4.01
N GLN A 14 -10.04 22.04 4.42
CA GLN A 14 -10.01 20.63 4.03
C GLN A 14 -10.22 20.47 2.52
N GLU A 15 -11.17 21.23 1.95
CA GLU A 15 -11.46 21.23 0.52
C GLU A 15 -10.25 21.69 -0.31
N ALA A 16 -9.67 22.84 0.05
CA ALA A 16 -8.49 23.37 -0.64
C ALA A 16 -7.27 22.46 -0.49
N GLY A 17 -7.17 21.74 0.63
CA GLY A 17 -6.10 20.79 0.93
C GLY A 17 -6.32 19.38 0.41
N ARG A 18 -7.44 19.08 -0.29
CA ARG A 18 -7.78 17.72 -0.74
C ARG A 18 -6.65 17.00 -1.48
N TYR A 19 -5.79 17.73 -2.18
CA TYR A 19 -4.62 17.16 -2.89
C TYR A 19 -3.27 17.69 -2.36
N ALA A 20 -3.21 18.00 -1.06
CA ALA A 20 -1.93 18.29 -0.41
C ALA A 20 -0.96 17.10 -0.58
N PRO A 21 0.37 17.33 -0.66
CA PRO A 21 1.34 16.31 -1.08
C PRO A 21 1.22 14.96 -0.36
N HIS A 22 0.96 14.97 0.95
CA HIS A 22 0.88 13.77 1.78
C HIS A 22 -0.43 12.98 1.58
N VAL A 23 -1.54 13.60 1.20
CA VAL A 23 -2.82 12.89 0.93
C VAL A 23 -3.11 12.67 -0.54
N ARG A 24 -2.34 13.30 -1.44
CA ARG A 24 -2.59 13.33 -2.89
C ARG A 24 -2.78 11.94 -3.48
N THR A 25 -1.81 11.04 -3.31
CA THR A 25 -1.85 9.71 -3.95
C THR A 25 -3.02 8.85 -3.45
N VAL A 26 -3.39 9.02 -2.18
CA VAL A 26 -4.58 8.39 -1.59
C VAL A 26 -5.86 8.97 -2.18
N ASN A 27 -5.96 10.29 -2.32
CA ASN A 27 -7.15 10.92 -2.86
C ASN A 27 -7.29 10.73 -4.39
N GLU A 28 -6.18 10.57 -5.12
CA GLU A 28 -6.21 10.11 -6.51
C GLU A 28 -6.66 8.64 -6.62
N LEU A 29 -6.37 7.79 -5.62
CA LEU A 29 -6.97 6.45 -5.53
C LEU A 29 -8.48 6.54 -5.29
N VAL A 30 -8.92 7.41 -4.38
CA VAL A 30 -10.35 7.67 -4.14
C VAL A 30 -11.06 8.09 -5.43
N ASP A 31 -10.49 9.03 -6.19
CA ASP A 31 -11.04 9.47 -7.48
C ASP A 31 -11.17 8.31 -8.46
N ARG A 32 -10.12 7.49 -8.62
CA ARG A 32 -10.18 6.30 -9.49
C ARG A 32 -11.25 5.30 -9.03
N LEU A 33 -11.41 5.08 -7.72
CA LEU A 33 -12.42 4.17 -7.19
C LEU A 33 -13.85 4.69 -7.42
N GLY A 34 -14.05 6.01 -7.39
CA GLY A 34 -15.31 6.66 -7.73
C GLY A 34 -15.61 6.64 -9.24
N ASP A 35 -14.60 6.86 -10.08
CA ASP A 35 -14.75 6.86 -11.55
C ASP A 35 -14.96 5.45 -12.14
N ARG A 36 -14.47 4.41 -11.45
CA ARG A 36 -14.49 3.02 -11.92
C ARG A 36 -15.88 2.37 -11.93
N GLY A 37 -16.94 2.93 -11.34
CA GLY A 37 -18.24 2.29 -11.48
C GLY A 37 -19.44 2.72 -10.65
N ASP A 38 -20.47 1.93 -10.90
CA ASP A 38 -21.83 1.82 -10.37
C ASP A 38 -22.04 1.81 -8.84
N ARG A 39 -20.97 1.78 -8.03
CA ARG A 39 -21.04 1.71 -6.55
C ARG A 39 -21.15 3.06 -5.85
N GLY A 40 -21.04 4.16 -6.60
CA GLY A 40 -21.20 5.52 -6.09
C GLY A 40 -19.88 6.17 -5.64
N PRO A 41 -19.96 7.36 -5.04
CA PRO A 41 -18.78 8.11 -4.62
C PRO A 41 -18.08 7.47 -3.42
N VAL A 42 -16.76 7.62 -3.37
CA VAL A 42 -15.92 7.28 -2.22
C VAL A 42 -15.49 8.60 -1.55
N PRO A 43 -15.62 8.76 -0.23
CA PRO A 43 -15.19 9.98 0.44
C PRO A 43 -13.66 10.11 0.44
N HIS A 44 -13.17 11.32 0.22
CA HIS A 44 -11.74 11.62 0.30
C HIS A 44 -11.22 11.49 1.73
N VAL A 45 -9.92 11.30 1.90
CA VAL A 45 -9.27 11.42 3.20
C VAL A 45 -9.00 12.91 3.45
N ALA A 46 -9.45 13.42 4.60
CA ALA A 46 -9.22 14.83 4.96
C ALA A 46 -7.72 15.11 5.16
N PRO A 47 -7.20 16.28 4.72
CA PRO A 47 -5.78 16.61 4.77
C PRO A 47 -5.22 16.83 6.19
N HIS A 48 -6.06 16.85 7.23
CA HIS A 48 -5.59 16.85 8.63
C HIS A 48 -5.02 15.49 9.06
N PHE A 49 -5.34 14.40 8.33
CA PHE A 49 -4.66 13.10 8.45
C PHE A 49 -3.27 13.12 7.83
N GLY A 50 -2.48 12.09 8.13
CA GLY A 50 -1.11 11.91 7.63
C GLY A 50 -0.99 11.43 6.19
N GLY A 51 -2.06 10.88 5.60
CA GLY A 51 -2.01 10.32 4.24
C GLY A 51 -0.91 9.26 4.10
N SER A 52 -0.04 9.38 3.10
CA SER A 52 1.12 8.50 2.85
C SER A 52 2.14 8.48 4.00
N GLU A 53 2.12 9.50 4.87
CA GLU A 53 3.00 9.58 6.02
C GLU A 53 2.43 8.88 7.27
N ALA A 54 1.21 8.35 7.20
CA ALA A 54 0.55 7.72 8.32
C ALA A 54 1.28 6.45 8.80
N GLU A 55 1.35 6.30 10.13
CA GLU A 55 1.86 5.11 10.82
C GLU A 55 0.73 4.22 11.35
N VAL A 56 -0.49 4.78 11.45
CA VAL A 56 -1.69 4.09 11.93
C VAL A 56 -2.83 4.18 10.92
N LEU A 57 -3.38 3.05 10.53
CA LEU A 57 -4.62 2.95 9.76
C LEU A 57 -5.79 2.73 10.73
N LEU A 58 -6.79 3.60 10.66
CA LEU A 58 -8.07 3.49 11.36
C LEU A 58 -9.07 2.87 10.37
N LEU A 59 -9.24 1.55 10.43
CA LEU A 59 -10.11 0.82 9.50
C LEU A 59 -11.49 0.65 10.12
N GLN A 60 -12.49 1.31 9.54
CA GLN A 60 -13.91 1.18 9.88
C GLN A 60 -14.65 0.38 8.82
N ARG A 61 -15.96 0.19 8.98
CA ARG A 61 -16.77 -0.65 8.08
C ARG A 61 -17.01 0.01 6.73
N ASP A 62 -17.83 1.05 6.68
CA ASP A 62 -18.25 1.78 5.49
C ASP A 62 -18.46 3.26 5.84
N PRO A 63 -18.41 4.20 4.88
CA PRO A 63 -18.68 5.59 5.18
C PRO A 63 -20.16 5.79 5.55
N GLY A 64 -20.47 6.90 6.24
CA GLY A 64 -21.86 7.30 6.45
C GLY A 64 -22.59 7.62 5.13
N PRO A 65 -23.93 7.77 5.17
CA PRO A 65 -24.71 8.11 3.98
C PRO A 65 -24.15 9.37 3.29
N PRO A 66 -24.12 9.39 1.94
CA PRO A 66 -23.74 10.59 1.22
C PRO A 66 -24.77 11.71 1.51
N PRO A 67 -24.37 12.99 1.40
CA PRO A 67 -25.29 14.10 1.61
C PRO A 67 -26.40 14.05 0.55
N ASP A 68 -27.61 13.70 0.96
CA ASP A 68 -28.81 13.55 0.12
C ASP A 68 -29.65 14.85 0.06
N GLY A 69 -28.97 15.99 0.19
CA GLY A 69 -29.60 17.32 0.20
C GLY A 69 -30.54 17.55 1.38
N ARG A 70 -30.63 16.62 2.34
CA ARG A 70 -31.41 16.77 3.58
C ARG A 70 -30.55 16.72 4.83
N ASP A 71 -29.40 16.07 4.78
CA ASP A 71 -28.32 16.26 5.75
C ASP A 71 -27.11 16.95 5.08
N ALA A 72 -26.89 18.21 5.44
CA ALA A 72 -25.75 19.02 4.97
C ALA A 72 -24.41 18.61 5.61
N ASP A 73 -24.39 17.49 6.36
CA ASP A 73 -23.30 17.05 7.24
C ASP A 73 -22.34 16.05 6.59
N GLY A 74 -22.67 15.53 5.40
CA GLY A 74 -21.74 14.74 4.62
C GLY A 74 -20.59 15.61 4.11
N SER A 75 -19.49 15.69 4.85
CA SER A 75 -18.34 16.55 4.52
C SER A 75 -17.64 16.17 3.20
N GLY A 76 -17.97 15.00 2.64
CA GLY A 76 -17.23 14.39 1.52
C GLY A 76 -15.89 13.81 1.96
N PHE A 77 -15.59 13.82 3.26
CA PHE A 77 -14.33 13.37 3.81
C PHE A 77 -14.50 12.33 4.92
N LEU A 78 -13.60 11.34 4.94
CA LEU A 78 -13.24 10.62 6.15
C LEU A 78 -12.46 11.59 7.04
N CYS A 79 -13.05 11.99 8.16
CA CYS A 79 -12.49 13.01 9.05
C CYS A 79 -12.92 12.79 10.50
N THR A 80 -11.96 12.79 11.43
CA THR A 80 -12.24 12.77 12.88
C THR A 80 -12.94 14.03 13.40
N GLU A 81 -13.04 15.07 12.57
CA GLU A 81 -13.65 16.35 12.91
C GLU A 81 -15.03 16.55 12.27
N ASN A 82 -15.62 15.51 11.66
CA ASN A 82 -17.02 15.53 11.23
C ASN A 82 -17.95 15.82 12.43
N ASP A 83 -19.08 16.49 12.19
CA ASP A 83 -20.02 16.91 13.25
C ASP A 83 -20.95 15.76 13.69
N ASP A 84 -20.36 14.63 14.07
CA ASP A 84 -21.07 13.44 14.50
C ASP A 84 -20.42 12.80 15.74
N GLU A 85 -21.20 11.99 16.46
CA GLU A 85 -20.76 11.35 17.71
C GLU A 85 -19.64 10.32 17.49
N ALA A 86 -19.60 9.67 16.32
CA ALA A 86 -18.60 8.63 16.05
C ALA A 86 -17.22 9.23 15.77
N SER A 87 -17.19 10.31 14.99
CA SER A 87 -15.98 11.07 14.69
C SER A 87 -15.43 11.75 15.94
N GLU A 88 -16.28 12.35 16.78
CA GLU A 88 -15.87 12.90 18.08
C GLU A 88 -15.28 11.82 19.00
N ARG A 89 -15.96 10.68 19.14
CA ARG A 89 -15.47 9.56 19.95
C ARG A 89 -14.11 9.06 19.45
N LEU A 90 -13.94 8.92 18.14
CA LEU A 90 -12.67 8.53 17.54
C LEU A 90 -11.56 9.56 17.84
N ALA A 91 -11.89 10.84 17.76
CA ALA A 91 -10.96 11.92 18.07
C ALA A 91 -10.53 11.91 19.55
N ASP A 92 -11.49 11.73 20.48
CA ASP A 92 -11.19 11.58 21.91
C ASP A 92 -10.31 10.35 22.19
N LEU A 93 -10.52 9.23 21.49
CA LEU A 93 -9.68 8.03 21.63
C LEU A 93 -8.23 8.26 21.19
N LEU A 94 -8.03 9.05 20.12
CA LEU A 94 -6.70 9.46 19.68
C LEU A 94 -6.01 10.34 20.73
N ASP A 95 -6.72 11.32 21.27
CA ASP A 95 -6.23 12.21 22.33
C ASP A 95 -5.85 11.41 23.59
N GLN A 96 -6.68 10.46 24.03
CA GLN A 96 -6.42 9.61 25.21
C GLN A 96 -5.22 8.67 25.06
N ALA A 97 -4.84 8.36 23.82
CA ALA A 97 -3.69 7.54 23.50
C ALA A 97 -2.44 8.38 23.18
N GLY A 98 -2.57 9.71 23.05
CA GLY A 98 -1.51 10.59 22.58
C GLY A 98 -1.10 10.29 21.14
N LEU A 99 -2.03 9.81 20.30
CA LEU A 99 -1.82 9.59 18.88
C LEU A 99 -2.18 10.86 18.12
N ALA A 100 -1.19 11.47 17.45
CA ALA A 100 -1.47 12.63 16.61
C ALA A 100 -2.31 12.21 15.40
N VAL A 101 -3.36 12.95 15.07
CA VAL A 101 -4.20 12.71 13.86
C VAL A 101 -3.34 12.68 12.59
N SER A 102 -2.29 13.50 12.53
CA SER A 102 -1.32 13.53 11.42
C SER A 102 -0.44 12.27 11.31
N SER A 103 -0.45 11.38 12.31
CA SER A 103 0.16 10.04 12.24
C SER A 103 -0.83 8.95 11.84
N CYS A 104 -2.10 9.31 11.66
CA CYS A 104 -3.18 8.41 11.33
C CYS A 104 -3.70 8.63 9.91
N ILE A 105 -4.45 7.65 9.41
CA ILE A 105 -5.29 7.75 8.21
C ILE A 105 -6.59 6.99 8.47
N GLY A 106 -7.72 7.57 8.09
CA GLY A 106 -9.02 6.89 8.10
C GLY A 106 -9.29 6.15 6.79
N TRP A 107 -9.85 4.95 6.87
CA TRP A 107 -10.33 4.20 5.71
C TRP A 107 -11.51 3.30 6.07
N CYS A 108 -12.30 2.90 5.08
CA CYS A 108 -13.40 1.97 5.23
C CYS A 108 -13.11 0.63 4.54
N ALA A 109 -13.40 -0.48 5.22
CA ALA A 109 -13.28 -1.83 4.69
C ALA A 109 -14.10 -2.03 3.41
N HIS A 110 -15.25 -1.35 3.33
CA HIS A 110 -16.02 -1.11 2.13
C HIS A 110 -16.04 0.41 1.86
N PRO A 111 -15.22 0.94 0.91
CA PRO A 111 -15.06 2.38 0.69
C PRO A 111 -16.32 3.11 0.18
N TRP A 112 -17.29 2.38 -0.34
CA TRP A 112 -18.56 2.93 -0.85
C TRP A 112 -19.63 2.88 0.23
N TYR A 113 -20.55 3.83 0.24
CA TYR A 113 -21.69 3.78 1.15
C TYR A 113 -22.58 2.57 0.83
N THR A 114 -23.09 1.90 1.86
CA THR A 114 -24.12 0.88 1.73
C THR A 114 -25.08 0.92 2.92
N ASP A 115 -26.37 0.76 2.65
CA ASP A 115 -27.44 0.73 3.66
C ASP A 115 -27.71 -0.69 4.20
N HIS A 116 -26.97 -1.69 3.70
CA HIS A 116 -27.12 -3.08 4.06
C HIS A 116 -25.79 -3.71 4.46
N ALA A 117 -25.83 -4.95 4.95
CA ALA A 117 -24.61 -5.70 5.24
C ALA A 117 -23.88 -6.04 3.93
N PRO A 118 -22.59 -5.68 3.77
CA PRO A 118 -21.86 -5.89 2.53
C PRO A 118 -21.90 -7.34 2.02
N THR A 119 -22.30 -7.49 0.76
CA THR A 119 -22.31 -8.77 0.04
C THR A 119 -20.90 -9.36 -0.08
N ALA A 120 -20.79 -10.61 -0.54
CA ALA A 120 -19.48 -11.23 -0.75
C ALA A 120 -18.66 -10.52 -1.85
N GLU A 121 -19.33 -9.98 -2.87
CA GLU A 121 -18.71 -9.23 -3.96
C GLU A 121 -18.21 -7.86 -3.48
N GLU A 122 -19.05 -7.11 -2.78
CA GLU A 122 -18.68 -5.83 -2.17
C GLU A 122 -17.51 -5.98 -1.20
N ARG A 123 -17.52 -7.01 -0.36
CA ARG A 123 -16.37 -7.32 0.52
C ARG A 123 -15.11 -7.62 -0.28
N GLN A 124 -15.21 -8.31 -1.42
CA GLN A 124 -14.06 -8.56 -2.27
C GLN A 124 -13.54 -7.27 -2.91
N ALA A 125 -14.43 -6.40 -3.40
CA ALA A 125 -14.07 -5.09 -3.94
C ALA A 125 -13.39 -4.21 -2.89
N GLY A 126 -13.93 -4.19 -1.66
CA GLY A 126 -13.35 -3.49 -0.53
C GLY A 126 -11.94 -3.98 -0.16
N VAL A 127 -11.70 -5.30 -0.18
CA VAL A 127 -10.36 -5.86 0.04
C VAL A 127 -9.37 -5.47 -1.05
N VAL A 128 -9.81 -5.42 -2.32
CA VAL A 128 -8.96 -4.96 -3.43
C VAL A 128 -8.59 -3.49 -3.23
N ALA A 129 -9.55 -2.63 -2.91
CA ALA A 129 -9.31 -1.21 -2.65
C ALA A 129 -8.40 -0.99 -1.42
N LEU A 130 -8.58 -1.77 -0.35
CA LEU A 130 -7.72 -1.73 0.83
C LEU A 130 -6.29 -2.17 0.49
N ALA A 131 -6.10 -3.19 -0.36
CA ALA A 131 -4.78 -3.62 -0.80
C ALA A 131 -4.08 -2.54 -1.65
N GLU A 132 -4.81 -1.83 -2.52
CA GLU A 132 -4.29 -0.66 -3.24
C GLU A 132 -3.86 0.44 -2.25
N LEU A 133 -4.70 0.77 -1.25
CA LEU A 133 -4.35 1.75 -0.22
C LEU A 133 -3.08 1.36 0.54
N LEU A 134 -2.97 0.12 1.04
CA LEU A 134 -1.77 -0.32 1.80
C LEU A 134 -0.48 -0.20 0.98
N GLY A 135 -0.58 -0.27 -0.36
CA GLY A 135 0.52 0.00 -1.27
C GLY A 135 1.03 1.45 -1.24
N LEU A 136 0.17 2.39 -0.88
CA LEU A 136 0.45 3.84 -0.81
C LEU A 136 0.90 4.31 0.60
N LEU A 137 0.97 3.40 1.57
CA LEU A 137 1.29 3.70 2.97
C LEU A 137 2.65 3.09 3.37
N PRO A 138 3.78 3.67 2.91
CA PRO A 138 5.11 3.11 3.17
C PRO A 138 5.46 3.08 4.67
N ARG A 139 4.94 4.03 5.44
CA ARG A 139 5.25 4.21 6.86
C ARG A 139 4.31 3.46 7.82
N LEU A 140 3.31 2.78 7.29
CA LEU A 140 2.30 2.11 8.10
C LEU A 140 2.90 1.02 9.00
N LYS A 141 2.56 1.08 10.29
CA LYS A 141 3.03 0.13 11.31
C LYS A 141 1.89 -0.60 12.00
N VAL A 142 0.74 0.06 12.18
CA VAL A 142 -0.37 -0.44 12.98
C VAL A 142 -1.69 -0.25 12.23
N VAL A 143 -2.54 -1.27 12.28
CA VAL A 143 -3.94 -1.18 11.84
C VAL A 143 -4.84 -1.37 13.05
N VAL A 144 -5.63 -0.35 13.36
CA VAL A 144 -6.70 -0.40 14.35
C VAL A 144 -7.97 -0.81 13.62
N LEU A 145 -8.52 -1.95 13.98
CA LEU A 145 -9.73 -2.50 13.36
C LEU A 145 -10.94 -2.11 14.21
N LEU A 146 -11.79 -1.25 13.68
CA LEU A 146 -12.98 -0.74 14.35
C LEU A 146 -14.17 -1.64 13.99
N GLY A 147 -14.52 -2.55 14.90
CA GLY A 147 -15.66 -3.44 14.72
C GLY A 147 -15.39 -4.72 13.92
N THR A 148 -16.44 -5.51 13.77
CA THR A 148 -16.37 -6.88 13.23
C THR A 148 -16.03 -6.90 11.74
N ASP A 149 -16.63 -6.03 10.94
CA ASP A 149 -16.41 -6.01 9.49
C ASP A 149 -14.98 -5.59 9.12
N ALA A 150 -14.40 -4.64 9.86
CA ALA A 150 -12.99 -4.30 9.73
C ALA A 150 -12.10 -5.52 10.00
N CYS A 151 -12.42 -6.31 11.03
CA CYS A 151 -11.70 -7.55 11.33
C CYS A 151 -11.82 -8.59 10.20
N LEU A 152 -13.04 -8.84 9.73
CA LEU A 152 -13.27 -9.80 8.65
C LEU A 152 -12.56 -9.41 7.35
N SER A 153 -12.61 -8.12 6.99
CA SER A 153 -11.92 -7.58 5.82
C SER A 153 -10.41 -7.74 5.95
N TRP A 154 -9.82 -7.40 7.10
CA TRP A 154 -8.39 -7.56 7.34
C TRP A 154 -7.93 -9.02 7.26
N TYR A 155 -8.69 -9.95 7.82
CA TYR A 155 -8.36 -11.39 7.73
C TYR A 155 -8.39 -11.91 6.29
N ARG A 156 -9.34 -11.42 5.48
CA ARG A 156 -9.42 -11.75 4.06
C ARG A 156 -8.24 -11.13 3.30
N LEU A 157 -7.90 -9.87 3.57
CA LEU A 157 -6.72 -9.22 3.00
C LEU A 157 -5.44 -9.99 3.32
N ARG A 158 -5.21 -10.39 4.58
CA ARG A 158 -4.02 -11.18 4.96
C ARG A 158 -3.93 -12.52 4.23
N THR A 159 -5.07 -13.11 3.89
CA THR A 159 -5.11 -14.37 3.12
C THR A 159 -4.65 -14.16 1.68
N LEU A 160 -5.04 -13.03 1.06
CA LEU A 160 -4.77 -12.73 -0.35
C LEU A 160 -3.46 -11.97 -0.58
N HIS A 161 -3.06 -11.14 0.39
CA HIS A 161 -1.95 -10.18 0.32
C HIS A 161 -1.13 -10.23 1.61
N ARG A 162 -0.53 -11.39 1.87
CA ARG A 162 0.26 -11.63 3.08
C ARG A 162 1.44 -10.66 3.21
N ASP A 163 2.06 -10.29 2.09
CA ASP A 163 3.15 -9.32 2.00
C ASP A 163 2.76 -7.94 2.55
N LEU A 164 1.53 -7.49 2.27
CA LEU A 164 1.00 -6.24 2.80
C LEU A 164 0.64 -6.35 4.28
N ALA A 165 -0.01 -7.45 4.68
CA ALA A 165 -0.50 -7.62 6.04
C ALA A 165 0.60 -7.82 7.08
N ASP A 166 1.64 -8.61 6.77
CA ASP A 166 2.70 -8.99 7.72
C ASP A 166 3.62 -7.81 8.11
N ARG A 167 3.48 -6.66 7.44
CA ARG A 167 4.14 -5.40 7.81
C ARG A 167 3.54 -4.75 9.05
N CYS A 168 2.25 -4.97 9.28
CA CYS A 168 1.49 -4.24 10.28
C CYS A 168 1.27 -5.07 11.54
N SER A 169 1.26 -4.40 12.69
CA SER A 169 0.59 -4.95 13.88
C SER A 169 -0.89 -4.65 13.79
N VAL A 170 -1.71 -5.51 14.35
CA VAL A 170 -3.16 -5.39 14.29
C VAL A 170 -3.70 -5.22 15.69
N VAL A 171 -4.54 -4.23 15.90
CA VAL A 171 -5.22 -3.96 17.17
C VAL A 171 -6.73 -3.93 16.93
N PRO A 172 -7.46 -5.01 17.21
CA PRO A 172 -8.91 -4.99 17.12
C PRO A 172 -9.52 -4.22 18.30
N THR A 173 -10.61 -3.51 18.03
CA THR A 173 -11.41 -2.81 19.04
C THR A 173 -12.86 -2.68 18.58
N ARG A 174 -13.70 -2.12 19.44
CA ARG A 174 -15.12 -1.88 19.16
C ARG A 174 -15.29 -0.77 18.12
N GLU A 175 -16.39 -0.81 17.39
CA GLU A 175 -16.80 0.28 16.50
C GLU A 175 -17.04 1.57 17.29
N THR A 176 -16.97 2.73 16.66
CA THR A 176 -17.13 4.02 17.35
C THR A 176 -18.54 4.60 17.25
N ASP A 177 -19.55 3.78 17.02
CA ASP A 177 -20.91 4.25 16.73
C ASP A 177 -21.75 4.57 17.98
N ARG A 178 -23.01 4.98 17.75
CA ARG A 178 -23.98 5.29 18.81
C ARG A 178 -24.21 4.10 19.75
N SER A 179 -24.06 2.85 19.29
CA SER A 179 -24.36 1.67 20.11
C SER A 179 -23.43 1.58 21.33
N ASP A 180 -22.20 2.06 21.20
CA ASP A 180 -21.22 2.09 22.29
C ASP A 180 -21.54 3.11 23.39
N LEU A 181 -22.44 4.06 23.11
CA LEU A 181 -22.92 5.08 24.03
C LEU A 181 -24.22 4.69 24.76
N THR A 182 -24.83 3.55 24.39
CA THR A 182 -26.10 3.08 24.96
C THR A 182 -25.90 2.02 26.04
N GLY A 183 -26.81 1.94 27.01
CA GLY A 183 -26.75 0.98 28.12
C GLY A 183 -26.58 1.65 29.48
N THR A 184 -26.09 0.92 30.48
CA THR A 184 -25.81 1.50 31.80
C THR A 184 -24.52 2.31 31.79
N ASP A 185 -24.37 3.28 32.70
CA ASP A 185 -23.14 4.08 32.84
C ASP A 185 -21.89 3.20 33.04
N GLU A 186 -22.04 2.07 33.74
CA GLU A 186 -20.97 1.10 33.94
C GLU A 186 -20.59 0.40 32.63
N GLU A 187 -21.56 0.00 31.81
CA GLU A 187 -21.30 -0.63 30.51
C GLU A 187 -20.61 0.34 29.54
N VAL A 188 -21.09 1.58 29.47
CA VAL A 188 -20.50 2.64 28.64
C VAL A 188 -19.08 2.94 29.10
N SER A 189 -18.85 3.07 30.41
CA SER A 189 -17.52 3.31 31.00
C SER A 189 -16.57 2.15 30.73
N ARG A 190 -17.03 0.90 30.82
CA ARG A 190 -16.24 -0.28 30.49
C ARG A 190 -15.83 -0.30 29.02
N ARG A 191 -16.78 -0.10 28.09
CA ARG A 191 -16.48 -0.06 26.64
C ARG A 191 -15.52 1.06 26.29
N TRP A 192 -15.68 2.23 26.91
CA TRP A 192 -14.73 3.33 26.79
C TRP A 192 -13.32 2.94 27.24
N ALA A 193 -13.18 2.33 28.43
CA ALA A 193 -11.89 1.88 28.94
C ALA A 193 -11.22 0.83 28.03
N GLU A 194 -12.01 -0.11 27.47
CA GLU A 194 -11.55 -1.10 26.49
C GLU A 194 -11.02 -0.44 25.22
N GLN A 195 -11.74 0.53 24.66
CA GLN A 195 -11.32 1.27 23.47
C GLN A 195 -10.06 2.12 23.75
N VAL A 196 -10.02 2.85 24.87
CA VAL A 196 -8.83 3.62 25.28
C VAL A 196 -7.62 2.70 25.44
N HIS A 197 -7.79 1.51 26.03
CA HIS A 197 -6.72 0.53 26.14
C HIS A 197 -6.20 0.09 24.77
N ALA A 198 -7.09 -0.24 23.83
CA ALA A 198 -6.71 -0.61 22.46
C ALA A 198 -5.91 0.49 21.77
N PHE A 199 -6.35 1.75 21.83
CA PHE A 199 -5.63 2.87 21.22
C PHE A 199 -4.26 3.13 21.89
N ARG A 200 -4.14 2.94 23.21
CA ARG A 200 -2.84 3.01 23.90
C ARG A 200 -1.89 1.86 23.50
N CYS A 201 -2.42 0.68 23.25
CA CYS A 201 -1.66 -0.43 22.68
C CYS A 201 -1.16 -0.09 21.27
N ALA A 202 -2.01 0.50 20.43
CA ALA A 202 -1.61 0.99 19.11
C ALA A 202 -0.49 2.04 19.20
N ALA A 203 -0.63 3.04 20.09
CA ALA A 203 0.40 4.06 20.33
C ALA A 203 1.73 3.46 20.79
N THR A 204 1.68 2.45 21.66
CA THR A 204 2.89 1.73 22.11
C THR A 204 3.55 0.98 20.96
N LEU A 205 2.77 0.32 20.11
CA LEU A 205 3.27 -0.37 18.94
C LEU A 205 3.94 0.59 17.95
N VAL A 206 3.35 1.75 17.67
CA VAL A 206 3.95 2.79 16.80
C VAL A 206 5.33 3.21 17.30
N ARG A 207 5.48 3.46 18.60
CA ARG A 207 6.75 3.87 19.23
C ARG A 207 7.79 2.76 19.22
N SER A 208 7.37 1.51 19.45
CA SER A 208 8.27 0.36 19.57
C SER A 208 8.68 -0.26 18.23
N ARG A 209 7.85 -0.13 17.18
CA ARG A 209 8.11 -0.75 15.89
C ARG A 209 8.94 0.17 15.00
N PRO A 210 10.06 -0.29 14.45
CA PRO A 210 10.73 0.44 13.39
C PRO A 210 9.85 0.43 12.14
N THR A 211 9.92 1.52 11.36
CA THR A 211 9.41 1.51 9.99
C THR A 211 10.20 0.47 9.21
N ARG A 212 9.49 -0.45 8.55
CA ARG A 212 10.13 -1.37 7.60
C ARG A 212 10.32 -0.64 6.27
N PRO A 213 11.40 -0.92 5.51
CA PRO A 213 11.47 -0.48 4.13
C PRO A 213 10.21 -0.89 3.38
N TRP A 214 9.78 -0.03 2.45
CA TRP A 214 8.68 -0.30 1.54
C TRP A 214 9.11 0.04 0.12
N VAL A 215 10.01 -0.79 -0.40
CA VAL A 215 10.62 -0.61 -1.71
C VAL A 215 9.60 -1.03 -2.77
N THR A 216 8.97 -0.05 -3.40
CA THR A 216 7.95 -0.33 -4.43
C THR A 216 8.04 0.58 -5.63
N THR A 217 8.57 1.78 -5.49
CA THR A 217 8.80 2.67 -6.64
C THR A 217 10.02 2.22 -7.43
N GLU A 218 10.06 2.57 -8.71
CA GLU A 218 11.23 2.31 -9.57
C GLU A 218 12.50 2.92 -8.98
N GLU A 219 12.44 4.16 -8.50
CA GLU A 219 13.55 4.84 -7.85
C GLU A 219 14.06 4.09 -6.61
N GLU A 220 13.16 3.60 -5.75
CA GLU A 220 13.56 2.82 -4.58
C GLU A 220 14.16 1.47 -4.97
N ILE A 221 13.65 0.84 -6.04
CA ILE A 221 14.17 -0.43 -6.56
C ILE A 221 15.59 -0.23 -7.10
N VAL A 222 15.80 0.79 -7.94
CA VAL A 222 17.13 1.16 -8.45
C VAL A 222 18.09 1.41 -7.29
N ARG A 223 17.68 2.21 -6.30
CA ARG A 223 18.48 2.53 -5.12
C ARG A 223 18.83 1.29 -4.30
N THR A 224 17.86 0.40 -4.09
CA THR A 224 18.04 -0.83 -3.30
C THR A 224 18.96 -1.81 -4.02
N PHE A 225 18.77 -1.97 -5.34
CA PHE A 225 19.58 -2.86 -6.16
C PHE A 225 21.02 -2.36 -6.30
N THR A 226 21.21 -1.05 -6.46
CA THR A 226 22.54 -0.41 -6.49
C THR A 226 23.31 -0.71 -5.21
N ARG A 227 22.71 -0.45 -4.04
CA ARG A 227 23.35 -0.76 -2.75
C ARG A 227 23.70 -2.24 -2.61
N TRP A 228 22.79 -3.12 -3.01
CA TRP A 228 23.04 -4.56 -2.97
C TRP A 228 24.24 -4.99 -3.84
N LEU A 229 24.42 -4.37 -5.01
CA LEU A 229 25.57 -4.59 -5.88
C LEU A 229 26.86 -4.02 -5.28
N GLU A 230 26.82 -2.79 -4.75
CA GLU A 230 27.95 -2.13 -4.10
C GLU A 230 28.45 -2.93 -2.88
N ASP A 231 27.53 -3.48 -2.08
CA ASP A 231 27.83 -4.33 -0.94
C ASP A 231 28.51 -5.65 -1.36
N ASP A 232 28.19 -6.19 -2.54
CA ASP A 232 28.92 -7.31 -3.15
C ASP A 232 30.26 -6.87 -3.77
N GLY A 233 30.58 -5.57 -3.82
CA GLY A 233 31.83 -5.02 -4.33
C GLY A 233 31.82 -4.74 -5.84
N TRP A 234 30.65 -4.47 -6.41
CA TRP A 234 30.53 -3.89 -7.76
C TRP A 234 30.73 -2.38 -7.72
N GLN A 235 31.30 -1.82 -8.78
CA GLN A 235 31.20 -0.39 -9.08
C GLN A 235 29.93 -0.16 -9.87
N VAL A 236 29.09 0.80 -9.48
CA VAL A 236 27.76 1.01 -10.05
C VAL A 236 27.60 2.45 -10.52
N ASP A 237 27.08 2.62 -11.73
CA ASP A 237 26.62 3.88 -12.30
C ASP A 237 25.11 3.78 -12.56
N VAL A 238 24.36 4.86 -12.29
CA VAL A 238 22.90 4.93 -12.46
C VAL A 238 22.51 5.93 -13.54
N ASP A 239 21.42 5.66 -14.27
CA ASP A 239 20.92 6.47 -15.39
C ASP A 239 21.99 6.74 -16.46
N VAL A 240 22.53 5.66 -17.03
CA VAL A 240 23.63 5.72 -17.99
C VAL A 240 23.27 4.99 -19.27
N GLN A 241 23.43 5.66 -20.41
CA GLN A 241 23.36 5.06 -21.75
C GLN A 241 22.09 4.22 -21.97
N HIS A 242 20.93 4.77 -21.57
CA HIS A 242 19.62 4.13 -21.73
C HIS A 242 19.35 2.92 -20.81
N ALA A 243 20.17 2.70 -19.78
CA ALA A 243 19.92 1.72 -18.73
C ALA A 243 19.83 2.40 -17.36
N ASP A 244 18.95 1.89 -16.51
CA ASP A 244 18.77 2.42 -15.15
C ASP A 244 19.99 2.17 -14.27
N VAL A 245 20.64 1.01 -14.43
CA VAL A 245 21.84 0.63 -13.67
C VAL A 245 22.85 -0.07 -14.58
N VAL A 246 24.10 0.39 -14.54
CA VAL A 246 25.25 -0.31 -15.13
C VAL A 246 26.26 -0.59 -14.03
N ALA A 247 26.67 -1.85 -13.87
CA ALA A 247 27.62 -2.25 -12.84
C ALA A 247 28.80 -3.05 -13.41
N THR A 248 29.98 -2.87 -12.84
CA THR A 248 31.20 -3.58 -13.23
C THR A 248 31.92 -4.19 -12.04
N LYS A 249 32.50 -5.38 -12.25
CA LYS A 249 33.33 -6.09 -11.26
C LYS A 249 34.40 -6.91 -11.97
N GLY A 250 35.62 -6.39 -11.99
CA GLY A 250 36.70 -6.95 -12.81
C GLY A 250 36.34 -6.86 -14.29
N SER A 251 36.35 -7.99 -15.00
CA SER A 251 35.95 -8.06 -16.43
C SER A 251 34.44 -8.17 -16.63
N ARG A 252 33.67 -8.43 -15.57
CA ARG A 252 32.22 -8.66 -15.63
C ARG A 252 31.48 -7.33 -15.69
N ARG A 253 30.43 -7.28 -16.51
CA ARG A 253 29.52 -6.14 -16.62
C ARG A 253 28.06 -6.60 -16.45
N LEU A 254 27.25 -5.81 -15.79
CA LEU A 254 25.81 -5.99 -15.64
C LEU A 254 25.11 -4.72 -16.15
N VAL A 255 24.09 -4.87 -16.98
CA VAL A 255 23.25 -3.78 -17.46
C VAL A 255 21.82 -4.11 -17.06
N ALA A 256 21.18 -3.25 -16.29
CA ALA A 256 19.88 -3.53 -15.71
C ALA A 256 18.83 -2.46 -16.02
N GLU A 257 17.62 -2.93 -16.26
CA GLU A 257 16.40 -2.13 -16.35
C GLU A 257 15.53 -2.47 -15.14
N ALA A 258 15.09 -1.45 -14.41
CA ALA A 258 14.25 -1.56 -13.25
C ALA A 258 12.82 -1.13 -13.57
N LYS A 259 11.84 -1.75 -12.90
CA LYS A 259 10.46 -1.27 -12.90
C LYS A 259 9.86 -1.32 -11.51
N GLY A 260 9.04 -0.32 -11.20
CA GLY A 260 8.25 -0.23 -9.97
C GLY A 260 7.07 -1.18 -9.91
N ARG A 261 6.36 -1.16 -8.78
CA ARG A 261 5.04 -1.77 -8.64
C ARG A 261 4.03 -0.96 -9.45
N THR A 262 3.33 -1.63 -10.36
CA THR A 262 2.16 -1.07 -11.04
C THR A 262 0.89 -1.35 -10.22
N PRO A 263 0.04 -0.35 -9.93
CA PRO A 263 -1.19 -0.53 -9.16
C PRO A 263 -2.22 -1.45 -9.84
N ASP A 264 -2.24 -1.50 -11.17
CA ASP A 264 -3.23 -2.23 -11.93
C ASP A 264 -2.74 -3.63 -12.34
N GLY A 265 -3.27 -4.66 -11.69
CA GLY A 265 -3.08 -6.05 -12.11
C GLY A 265 -3.54 -6.35 -13.55
N ALA A 266 -4.34 -5.47 -14.16
CA ALA A 266 -4.78 -5.57 -15.55
C ALA A 266 -3.75 -5.06 -16.58
N ALA A 267 -2.91 -4.09 -16.21
CA ALA A 267 -1.75 -3.66 -17.01
C ALA A 267 -0.47 -4.44 -16.65
N GLY A 268 -0.58 -5.41 -15.73
CA GLY A 268 0.47 -6.10 -14.96
C GLY A 268 1.48 -6.92 -15.77
N GLY A 269 2.10 -6.29 -16.75
CA GLY A 269 3.21 -6.81 -17.53
C GLY A 269 3.53 -5.99 -18.79
N LEU A 270 2.68 -5.04 -19.23
CA LEU A 270 2.99 -4.20 -20.40
C LEU A 270 4.26 -3.36 -20.18
N ASP A 271 4.44 -2.89 -18.95
CA ASP A 271 5.64 -2.16 -18.54
C ASP A 271 6.88 -3.07 -18.52
N LEU A 272 6.71 -4.34 -18.15
CA LEU A 272 7.80 -5.33 -18.18
C LEU A 272 8.15 -5.78 -19.59
N ASP A 273 7.16 -5.91 -20.49
CA ASP A 273 7.40 -6.18 -21.90
C ASP A 273 8.19 -5.02 -22.54
N SER A 274 7.87 -3.78 -22.15
CA SER A 274 8.62 -2.58 -22.54
C SER A 274 10.05 -2.61 -21.98
N ALA A 275 10.23 -2.99 -20.72
CA ALA A 275 11.54 -3.14 -20.09
C ALA A 275 12.41 -4.20 -20.80
N TYR A 276 11.83 -5.36 -21.16
CA TYR A 276 12.52 -6.33 -22.01
C TYR A 276 12.92 -5.71 -23.36
N GLY A 277 11.99 -4.99 -24.01
CA GLY A 277 12.28 -4.30 -25.27
C GLY A 277 13.44 -3.31 -25.16
N LEU A 278 13.54 -2.56 -24.06
CA LEU A 278 14.63 -1.62 -23.80
C LEU A 278 15.97 -2.34 -23.64
N LEU A 279 16.02 -3.43 -22.86
CA LEU A 279 17.22 -4.25 -22.74
C LEU A 279 17.67 -4.83 -24.09
N LEU A 280 16.73 -5.38 -24.86
CA LEU A 280 17.01 -5.99 -26.16
C LEU A 280 17.59 -4.99 -27.17
N ARG A 281 17.14 -3.73 -27.13
CA ARG A 281 17.68 -2.65 -28.00
C ARG A 281 19.13 -2.29 -27.69
N GLN A 282 19.64 -2.65 -26.51
CA GLN A 282 21.04 -2.40 -26.14
C GLN A 282 21.97 -3.56 -26.52
N MET A 283 21.43 -4.64 -27.09
CA MET A 283 22.18 -5.88 -27.37
C MET A 283 22.91 -5.89 -28.73
N ASP A 284 23.14 -4.73 -29.34
CA ASP A 284 23.83 -4.61 -30.64
C ASP A 284 25.22 -5.27 -30.63
N HIS A 285 25.93 -5.17 -29.51
CA HIS A 285 27.17 -5.86 -29.23
C HIS A 285 27.12 -6.48 -27.84
N ARG A 286 27.16 -7.83 -27.76
CA ARG A 286 27.10 -8.59 -26.51
C ARG A 286 28.44 -9.26 -26.19
N PRO A 287 29.36 -8.58 -25.49
CA PRO A 287 30.54 -9.24 -24.94
C PRO A 287 30.11 -10.39 -24.03
N GLU A 288 30.83 -11.52 -24.08
CA GLU A 288 30.54 -12.69 -23.23
C GLU A 288 30.59 -12.37 -21.73
N THR A 289 31.28 -11.29 -21.36
CA THR A 289 31.40 -10.84 -19.97
C THR A 289 30.24 -9.95 -19.51
N THR A 290 29.31 -9.58 -20.40
CA THR A 290 28.16 -8.73 -20.09
C THR A 290 26.91 -9.57 -19.87
N ARG A 291 26.25 -9.38 -18.74
CA ARG A 291 24.90 -9.88 -18.48
C ARG A 291 23.92 -8.72 -18.44
N TYR A 292 22.67 -9.02 -18.74
CA TYR A 292 21.57 -8.08 -18.68
C TYR A 292 20.65 -8.47 -17.53
N ALA A 293 19.90 -7.54 -16.96
CA ALA A 293 19.03 -7.81 -15.83
C ALA A 293 17.72 -7.04 -15.92
N LEU A 294 16.64 -7.72 -15.56
CA LEU A 294 15.38 -7.09 -15.22
C LEU A 294 15.25 -7.07 -13.68
N VAL A 295 15.01 -5.90 -13.10
CA VAL A 295 14.94 -5.70 -11.64
C VAL A 295 13.55 -5.22 -11.26
N VAL A 296 12.78 -6.02 -10.54
CA VAL A 296 11.34 -5.77 -10.33
C VAL A 296 10.91 -6.11 -8.90
N PRO A 297 9.75 -5.64 -8.41
CA PRO A 297 9.22 -6.09 -7.14
C PRO A 297 8.94 -7.59 -7.16
N GLU A 298 9.04 -8.26 -6.03
CA GLU A 298 8.71 -9.69 -5.93
C GLU A 298 7.27 -9.99 -6.40
N SER A 299 6.32 -9.08 -6.16
CA SER A 299 4.94 -9.21 -6.62
C SER A 299 4.81 -9.28 -8.15
N ALA A 300 5.80 -8.78 -8.89
CA ALA A 300 5.82 -8.79 -10.36
C ALA A 300 6.49 -10.05 -10.94
N ARG A 301 6.93 -11.01 -10.10
CA ARG A 301 7.63 -12.25 -10.53
C ARG A 301 6.93 -12.96 -11.69
N ALA A 302 5.62 -13.17 -11.58
CA ALA A 302 4.86 -13.93 -12.58
C ALA A 302 4.88 -13.27 -13.97
N ALA A 303 4.91 -11.93 -14.03
CA ALA A 303 4.98 -11.18 -15.27
C ALA A 303 6.43 -11.10 -15.78
N ALA A 304 7.42 -10.93 -14.90
CA ALA A 304 8.83 -10.87 -15.27
C ALA A 304 9.35 -12.17 -15.90
N VAL A 305 8.83 -13.32 -15.49
CA VAL A 305 9.23 -14.65 -16.02
C VAL A 305 8.45 -15.10 -17.26
N ARG A 306 7.62 -14.24 -17.87
CA ARG A 306 6.87 -14.58 -19.09
C ARG A 306 7.79 -14.92 -20.27
N VAL A 307 8.96 -14.28 -20.35
CA VAL A 307 10.01 -14.68 -21.29
C VAL A 307 10.65 -15.98 -20.79
N PRO A 308 10.58 -17.08 -21.56
CA PRO A 308 11.06 -18.39 -21.13
C PRO A 308 12.54 -18.39 -20.71
N THR A 309 12.89 -19.20 -19.72
CA THR A 309 14.27 -19.31 -19.20
C THR A 309 15.29 -19.60 -20.30
N VAL A 310 14.98 -20.47 -21.26
CA VAL A 310 15.89 -20.77 -22.39
C VAL A 310 16.24 -19.53 -23.23
N VAL A 311 15.28 -18.63 -23.44
CA VAL A 311 15.50 -17.38 -24.18
C VAL A 311 16.34 -16.42 -23.33
N ARG A 312 16.01 -16.31 -22.04
CA ARG A 312 16.76 -15.48 -21.10
C ARG A 312 18.21 -15.95 -20.96
N ASP A 313 18.46 -17.24 -20.91
CA ASP A 313 19.81 -17.82 -20.83
C ASP A 313 20.61 -17.54 -22.10
N LEU A 314 20.02 -17.77 -23.28
CA LEU A 314 20.63 -17.44 -24.57
C LEU A 314 20.98 -15.94 -24.66
N LEU A 315 20.14 -15.09 -24.08
CA LEU A 315 20.32 -13.64 -24.06
C LEU A 315 21.10 -13.12 -22.85
N SER A 316 21.54 -14.01 -21.95
CA SER A 316 22.24 -13.67 -20.71
C SER A 316 21.47 -12.65 -19.84
N ILE A 317 20.13 -12.78 -19.81
CA ILE A 317 19.22 -11.94 -19.03
C ILE A 317 18.89 -12.62 -17.70
N ASP A 318 19.19 -11.96 -16.59
CA ASP A 318 18.81 -12.36 -15.26
C ASP A 318 17.56 -11.61 -14.79
N ILE A 319 16.80 -12.21 -13.87
CA ILE A 319 15.72 -11.52 -13.17
C ILE A 319 16.10 -11.40 -11.71
N TYR A 320 16.08 -10.17 -11.21
CA TYR A 320 16.26 -9.84 -9.81
C TYR A 320 14.93 -9.35 -9.24
N LEU A 321 14.57 -9.90 -8.10
CA LEU A 321 13.36 -9.61 -7.38
C LEU A 321 13.72 -8.85 -6.11
N VAL A 322 13.14 -7.67 -6.00
CA VAL A 322 13.28 -6.80 -4.84
C VAL A 322 12.06 -6.99 -3.96
N GLY A 323 12.28 -7.55 -2.78
CA GLY A 323 11.30 -7.61 -1.73
C GLY A 323 11.00 -6.19 -1.24
N VAL A 324 9.75 -5.99 -0.83
CA VAL A 324 9.31 -4.72 -0.25
C VAL A 324 10.13 -4.31 0.98
N ASP A 325 10.70 -5.30 1.69
CA ASP A 325 11.61 -5.14 2.83
C ASP A 325 13.05 -4.77 2.45
N GLY A 326 13.33 -4.61 1.14
CA GLY A 326 14.65 -4.29 0.60
C GLY A 326 15.53 -5.52 0.33
N THR A 327 15.03 -6.74 0.52
CA THR A 327 15.76 -7.95 0.14
C THR A 327 15.89 -8.05 -1.38
N VAL A 328 17.04 -8.51 -1.88
CA VAL A 328 17.25 -8.74 -3.32
C VAL A 328 17.56 -10.21 -3.54
N THR A 329 16.79 -10.86 -4.43
CA THR A 329 16.99 -12.27 -4.80
C THR A 329 17.04 -12.42 -6.31
N ARG A 330 17.94 -13.28 -6.81
CA ARG A 330 17.98 -13.64 -8.23
C ARG A 330 17.12 -14.88 -8.48
N THR A 331 16.29 -14.88 -9.51
CA THR A 331 15.53 -16.08 -9.88
C THR A 331 16.49 -17.17 -10.35
N ALA A 332 16.35 -18.39 -9.82
CA ALA A 332 17.15 -19.52 -10.28
C ALA A 332 16.87 -19.82 -11.77
N THR A 333 17.93 -20.11 -12.52
CA THR A 333 17.82 -20.81 -13.80
C THR A 333 17.48 -22.26 -13.49
N THR A 334 16.36 -22.77 -14.04
CA THR A 334 16.09 -24.21 -13.99
C THR A 334 17.26 -24.92 -14.67
N PRO A 335 17.96 -25.88 -14.02
CA PRO A 335 18.94 -26.69 -14.71
C PRO A 335 18.21 -27.44 -15.82
N GLY A 336 18.62 -27.23 -17.07
CA GLY A 336 18.03 -27.92 -18.21
C GLY A 336 18.05 -29.43 -17.99
N GLU A 337 16.92 -30.09 -18.22
CA GLU A 337 16.86 -31.53 -18.38
C GLU A 337 17.96 -31.97 -19.35
N GLY A 338 18.82 -32.85 -18.87
CA GLY A 338 20.01 -33.29 -19.57
C GLY A 338 19.69 -33.79 -20.96
N ALA A 339 20.45 -33.30 -21.93
CA ALA A 339 20.59 -33.93 -23.23
C ALA A 339 20.86 -35.43 -23.03
N THR A 340 19.91 -36.26 -23.46
CA THR A 340 20.12 -37.70 -23.58
C THR A 340 21.26 -37.91 -24.58
N PRO A 341 22.35 -38.60 -24.22
CA PRO A 341 23.37 -38.91 -25.20
C PRO A 341 22.79 -39.95 -26.17
N ALA A 342 22.74 -39.58 -27.45
CA ALA A 342 22.47 -40.52 -28.53
C ALA A 342 23.53 -41.64 -28.47
N GLY A 343 23.10 -42.81 -28.00
CA GLY A 343 23.84 -44.05 -28.09
C GLY A 343 23.74 -44.62 -29.51
N ARG A 344 24.89 -45.05 -29.99
CA ARG A 344 25.25 -45.63 -31.29
C ARG A 344 24.24 -46.60 -31.92
#